data_AF-A0A158L6X4-F1
#
_entry.id   AF-A0A158L6X4-F1
#
_cell.length_a   1.000
_cell.length_b   1.000
_cell.length_c   1.000
_cell.angle_alpha   90.00
_cell.angle_beta   90.00
_cell.angle_gamma   90.00
#
_symmetry.space_group_name_H-M   'P 1'
#
loop_
_entity.id
_entity.type
_entity.pdbx_description
1 polymer ?
#
loop_
_entity_poly.entity_id
_entity_poly.type
_entity_poly.pdbx_seq_one_letter_code
_entity_poly.pdbx_strand_id
1 'polypeptide(L)'
;MWPHDNGLIAEGFTRYGYSREAGEIAHGVLEAGSFFVLNQLPELYAGLHRSASNFPVQYLGANVPQAWAAGSVFSLLYAILGLQPDAPSKTLFVDPVLPSWLENVTLKDLHLGEKVFDIRFWRTGEKTCFEVVKGDPAAVARREITVWRNLMTQREEGTSP
;
A
#
# COMPACT_ATOMS: atom_id res chain seq x y z
N MET A 1 2.86 -11.62 14.51
CA MET A 1 2.53 -10.70 13.40
C MET A 1 3.80 -10.01 12.96
N TRP A 2 4.17 -10.18 11.69
CA TRP A 2 5.31 -9.50 11.06
C TRP A 2 4.76 -8.39 10.15
N PRO A 3 5.08 -7.11 10.39
CA PRO A 3 4.59 -6.01 9.55
C PRO A 3 4.99 -6.18 8.09
N HIS A 4 6.23 -6.59 7.85
CA HIS A 4 6.78 -6.85 6.52
C HIS A 4 5.91 -7.81 5.70
N ASP A 5 5.60 -8.99 6.26
CA ASP A 5 4.82 -10.02 5.56
C ASP A 5 3.40 -9.52 5.24
N ASN A 6 2.82 -8.70 6.13
CA ASN A 6 1.52 -8.09 5.91
C ASN A 6 1.55 -7.06 4.77
N GLY A 7 2.66 -6.32 4.61
CA GLY A 7 2.89 -5.47 3.44
C GLY A 7 2.84 -6.27 2.14
N LEU A 8 3.58 -7.37 2.06
CA LEU A 8 3.58 -8.26 0.89
C LEU A 8 2.19 -8.86 0.60
N ILE A 9 1.46 -9.27 1.63
CA ILE A 9 0.09 -9.79 1.49
C ILE A 9 -0.85 -8.70 0.94
N ALA A 10 -0.76 -7.47 1.44
CA ALA A 10 -1.58 -6.35 0.98
C ALA A 10 -1.29 -5.98 -0.50
N GLU A 11 -0.01 -6.01 -0.89
CA GLU A 11 0.37 -5.85 -2.31
C GLU A 11 -0.22 -6.96 -3.18
N GLY A 12 -0.20 -8.21 -2.70
CA GLY A 12 -0.88 -9.33 -3.33
C GLY A 12 -2.36 -9.06 -3.52
N PHE A 13 -3.09 -8.78 -2.43
CA PHE A 13 -4.52 -8.47 -2.48
C PHE A 13 -4.85 -7.39 -3.51
N THR A 14 -4.09 -6.30 -3.52
CA THR A 14 -4.25 -5.21 -4.48
C THR A 14 -4.15 -5.70 -5.93
N ARG A 15 -3.10 -6.49 -6.26
CA ARG A 15 -2.92 -7.06 -7.60
C ARG A 15 -4.05 -7.99 -8.03
N TYR A 16 -4.70 -8.64 -7.08
CA TYR A 16 -5.85 -9.53 -7.31
C TYR A 16 -7.22 -8.82 -7.24
N GLY A 17 -7.25 -7.51 -7.00
CA GLY A 17 -8.48 -6.70 -6.95
C GLY A 17 -9.18 -6.63 -5.59
N TYR A 18 -8.50 -7.04 -4.53
CA TYR A 18 -8.98 -7.03 -3.14
C TYR A 18 -8.49 -5.79 -2.38
N SER A 19 -8.72 -4.61 -2.95
CA SER A 19 -8.21 -3.35 -2.39
C SER A 19 -8.82 -3.01 -1.03
N ARG A 20 -10.03 -3.50 -0.73
CA ARG A 20 -10.67 -3.33 0.57
C ARG A 20 -9.90 -4.08 1.65
N GLU A 21 -9.60 -5.34 1.41
CA GLU A 21 -8.86 -6.22 2.31
C GLU A 21 -7.43 -5.72 2.52
N ALA A 22 -6.78 -5.23 1.45
CA ALA A 22 -5.48 -4.55 1.56
C ALA A 22 -5.56 -3.32 2.49
N GLY A 23 -6.62 -2.53 2.38
CA GLY A 23 -6.88 -1.38 3.27
C GLY A 23 -7.16 -1.78 4.73
N GLU A 24 -7.80 -2.92 4.97
CA GLU A 24 -8.04 -3.47 6.32
C GLU A 24 -6.74 -3.97 6.97
N ILE A 25 -5.86 -4.63 6.21
CA ILE A 25 -4.51 -5.01 6.67
C ILE A 25 -3.71 -3.78 7.05
N ALA A 26 -3.68 -2.77 6.15
CA ALA A 26 -2.96 -1.54 6.39
C ALA A 26 -3.44 -0.82 7.66
N HIS A 27 -4.76 -0.77 7.87
CA HIS A 27 -5.33 -0.22 9.10
C HIS A 27 -4.82 -0.98 10.33
N GLY A 28 -4.89 -2.31 10.31
CA GLY A 28 -4.51 -3.15 11.44
C GLY A 28 -3.04 -2.98 11.84
N VAL A 29 -2.14 -2.88 10.86
CA VAL A 29 -0.70 -2.68 11.09
C VAL A 29 -0.41 -1.27 11.60
N LEU A 30 -0.98 -0.23 10.97
CA LEU A 30 -0.75 1.17 11.37
C LEU A 30 -1.31 1.47 12.75
N GLU A 31 -2.51 0.96 13.05
CA GLU A 31 -3.12 1.06 14.37
C GLU A 31 -2.28 0.34 15.42
N ALA A 32 -1.75 -0.86 15.11
CA ALA A 32 -0.82 -1.54 16.02
C ALA A 32 0.43 -0.71 16.29
N GLY A 33 0.95 -0.03 15.26
CA GLY A 33 2.06 0.92 15.37
C GLY A 33 1.84 1.99 16.44
N SER A 34 0.61 2.48 16.60
CA SER A 34 0.26 3.53 17.57
C SER A 34 0.40 3.12 19.04
N PHE A 35 0.51 1.83 19.34
CA PHE A 35 0.73 1.31 20.70
C PHE A 35 2.20 1.24 21.09
N PHE A 36 3.13 1.35 20.12
CA PHE A 36 4.55 1.24 20.38
C PHE A 36 5.19 2.61 20.58
N VAL A 37 6.27 2.65 21.36
CA VAL A 37 7.03 3.87 21.63
C VAL A 37 7.46 4.52 20.32
N LEU A 38 7.22 5.84 20.19
CA LEU A 38 7.51 6.62 18.99
C LEU A 38 6.80 6.13 17.70
N ASN A 39 5.72 5.35 17.82
CA ASN A 39 5.01 4.69 16.72
C ASN A 39 5.91 3.77 15.87
N GLN A 40 6.97 3.22 16.48
CA GLN A 40 7.91 2.36 15.79
C GLN A 40 7.43 0.92 15.83
N LEU A 41 7.08 0.38 14.66
CA LEU A 41 6.75 -1.03 14.53
C LEU A 41 7.97 -1.89 14.92
N PRO A 42 7.82 -2.82 15.88
CA PRO A 42 8.86 -3.80 16.14
C PRO A 42 8.93 -4.79 14.98
N GLU A 43 10.05 -5.53 14.89
CA GLU A 43 10.21 -6.64 13.94
C GLU A 43 8.98 -7.56 13.90
N LEU A 44 8.47 -7.92 15.09
CA LEU A 44 7.26 -8.71 15.24
C LEU A 44 6.58 -8.44 16.59
N TYR A 45 5.26 -8.62 16.61
CA TYR A 45 4.42 -8.52 17.80
C TYR A 45 3.38 -9.65 17.87
N ALA A 46 2.80 -9.87 19.05
CA ALA A 46 1.83 -10.93 19.30
C ALA A 46 0.55 -10.75 18.45
N GLY A 47 0.07 -11.84 17.85
CA GLY A 47 -1.17 -11.88 17.08
C GLY A 47 -2.39 -12.22 17.92
N LEU A 48 -2.58 -11.49 19.03
CA LEU A 48 -3.75 -11.70 19.90
C LEU A 48 -5.00 -11.13 19.24
N HIS A 49 -6.15 -11.77 19.45
CA HIS A 49 -7.44 -11.26 18.98
C HIS A 49 -7.69 -9.88 19.58
N ARG A 50 -8.01 -8.88 18.77
CA ARG A 50 -8.24 -7.51 19.23
C ARG A 50 -9.44 -7.42 20.18
N SER A 51 -9.26 -6.83 21.35
CA SER A 51 -10.34 -6.48 22.27
C SER A 51 -10.06 -5.13 22.94
N ALA A 52 -11.09 -4.53 23.54
CA ALA A 52 -10.92 -3.29 24.32
C ALA A 52 -9.98 -3.46 25.54
N SER A 53 -9.68 -4.70 25.92
CA SER A 53 -8.88 -5.03 27.11
C SER A 53 -7.46 -5.48 26.78
N ASN A 54 -7.04 -5.46 25.51
CA ASN A 54 -5.69 -5.87 25.13
C ASN A 54 -5.04 -4.92 24.11
N PHE A 55 -3.75 -5.12 23.91
CA PHE A 55 -2.92 -4.33 23.02
C PHE A 55 -1.85 -5.22 22.37
N PRO A 56 -1.27 -4.82 21.23
CA PRO A 56 -0.17 -5.54 20.60
C PRO A 56 1.04 -5.62 21.54
N VAL A 57 1.45 -6.83 21.89
CA VAL A 57 2.62 -7.06 22.74
C VAL A 57 3.83 -7.31 21.86
N GLN A 58 4.87 -6.49 22.02
CA GLN A 58 6.16 -6.69 21.34
C GLN A 58 6.73 -8.07 21.72
N TYR A 59 7.26 -8.80 20.74
CA TYR A 59 7.96 -10.06 21.01
C TYR A 59 9.28 -9.81 21.75
N LEU A 60 9.63 -10.68 22.70
CA LEU A 60 10.85 -10.54 23.48
C LEU A 60 12.09 -10.60 22.57
N GLY A 61 12.91 -9.56 22.58
CA GLY A 61 14.11 -9.46 21.73
C GLY A 61 13.84 -8.98 20.31
N ALA A 62 12.61 -8.57 19.97
CA ALA A 62 12.33 -7.92 18.70
C ALA A 62 13.13 -6.62 18.58
N ASN A 63 13.74 -6.39 17.41
CA ASN A 63 14.45 -5.14 17.14
C ASN A 63 13.47 -3.97 16.94
N VAL A 64 13.83 -2.78 17.45
CA VAL A 64 13.02 -1.54 17.38
C VAL A 64 13.93 -0.32 17.16
N PRO A 65 13.81 0.39 16.02
CA PRO A 65 13.10 -0.03 14.81
C PRO A 65 13.89 -1.09 14.04
N GLN A 66 13.19 -2.07 13.47
CA GLN A 66 13.76 -3.01 12.51
C GLN A 66 13.49 -2.50 11.07
N ALA A 67 14.48 -2.60 10.19
CA ALA A 67 14.42 -1.94 8.87
C ALA A 67 13.26 -2.41 7.97
N TRP A 68 12.95 -3.70 7.93
CA TRP A 68 11.83 -4.25 7.16
C TRP A 68 10.47 -3.93 7.80
N ALA A 69 10.39 -3.88 9.13
CA ALA A 69 9.19 -3.44 9.84
C ALA A 69 8.89 -1.96 9.53
N ALA A 70 9.90 -1.09 9.55
CA ALA A 70 9.76 0.30 9.12
C ALA A 70 9.40 0.40 7.62
N GLY A 71 10.04 -0.41 6.78
CA GLY A 71 9.76 -0.48 5.33
C GLY A 71 8.33 -0.90 5.00
N SER A 72 7.68 -1.69 5.86
CA SER A 72 6.32 -2.18 5.63
C SER A 72 5.27 -1.06 5.49
N VAL A 73 5.45 0.07 6.17
CA VAL A 73 4.55 1.23 6.05
C VAL A 73 4.52 1.77 4.61
N PHE A 74 5.67 1.80 3.95
CA PHE A 74 5.78 2.21 2.55
C PHE A 74 5.21 1.16 1.60
N SER A 75 5.39 -0.14 1.90
CA SER A 75 4.77 -1.23 1.13
C SER A 75 3.23 -1.18 1.22
N LEU A 76 2.67 -0.91 2.40
CA LEU A 76 1.23 -0.71 2.58
C LEU A 76 0.70 0.51 1.82
N LEU A 77 1.44 1.62 1.81
CA LEU A 77 1.11 2.78 0.97
C LEU A 77 1.19 2.44 -0.53
N TYR A 78 2.21 1.68 -0.94
CA TYR A 78 2.37 1.22 -2.32
C TYR A 78 1.16 0.39 -2.76
N ALA A 79 0.69 -0.52 -1.91
CA ALA A 79 -0.52 -1.31 -2.12
C ALA A 79 -1.77 -0.42 -2.25
N ILE A 80 -2.02 0.47 -1.28
CA ILE A 80 -3.19 1.36 -1.27
C ILE A 80 -3.23 2.28 -2.51
N LEU A 81 -2.09 2.82 -2.90
CA LEU A 81 -2.00 3.78 -4.01
C LEU A 81 -1.88 3.11 -5.39
N GLY A 82 -1.67 1.79 -5.42
CA GLY A 82 -1.51 1.02 -6.65
C GLY A 82 -0.38 1.55 -7.52
N LEU A 83 0.75 1.92 -6.91
CA LEU A 83 1.89 2.51 -7.62
C LEU A 83 2.48 1.49 -8.59
N GLN A 84 2.81 1.95 -9.80
CA GLN A 84 3.27 1.12 -10.90
C GLN A 84 4.30 1.92 -11.72
N PRO A 85 5.55 2.04 -11.22
CA PRO A 85 6.60 2.75 -11.92
C PRO A 85 6.98 2.01 -13.22
N ASP A 86 6.98 2.71 -14.33
CA ASP A 86 7.38 2.20 -15.64
C ASP A 86 8.59 3.02 -16.13
N ALA A 87 9.79 2.49 -15.82
CA ALA A 87 11.04 3.16 -16.12
C ALA A 87 11.29 3.36 -17.64
N PRO A 88 11.01 2.38 -18.54
CA PRO A 88 11.15 2.58 -19.98
C PRO A 88 10.31 3.73 -20.53
N SER A 89 9.05 3.85 -20.09
CA SER A 89 8.15 4.94 -20.52
C SER A 89 8.29 6.22 -19.69
N LYS A 90 9.14 6.22 -18.65
CA LYS A 90 9.30 7.33 -17.68
C LYS A 90 7.96 7.82 -17.12
N THR A 91 7.04 6.88 -16.91
CA THR A 91 5.67 7.14 -16.47
C THR A 91 5.43 6.43 -15.15
N LEU A 92 4.83 7.12 -14.19
CA LEU A 92 4.29 6.53 -12.99
C LEU A 92 2.81 6.23 -13.21
N PHE A 93 2.45 4.96 -13.25
CA PHE A 93 1.05 4.59 -13.21
C PHE A 93 0.56 4.47 -11.77
N VAL A 94 -0.71 4.84 -11.54
CA VAL A 94 -1.36 4.74 -10.23
C VAL A 94 -2.74 4.10 -10.37
N ASP A 95 -3.16 3.33 -9.37
CA ASP A 95 -4.53 2.80 -9.26
C ASP A 95 -5.04 2.90 -7.82
N PRO A 96 -5.18 4.13 -7.30
CA PRO A 96 -5.34 4.32 -5.88
C PRO A 96 -6.76 3.97 -5.43
N VAL A 97 -6.86 3.22 -4.34
CA VAL A 97 -8.11 2.94 -3.63
C VAL A 97 -7.87 3.24 -2.16
N LEU A 98 -8.04 4.51 -1.77
CA LEU A 98 -7.91 4.89 -0.36
C LEU A 98 -9.01 4.21 0.45
N PRO A 99 -8.70 3.56 1.58
CA PRO A 99 -9.70 3.01 2.48
C PRO A 99 -10.46 4.11 3.25
N SER A 100 -11.57 3.76 3.90
CA SER A 100 -12.46 4.74 4.55
C SER A 100 -11.79 5.53 5.69
N TRP A 101 -10.78 4.95 6.34
CA TRP A 101 -10.01 5.58 7.41
C TRP A 101 -8.92 6.54 6.89
N LEU A 102 -8.64 6.55 5.59
CA LEU A 102 -7.63 7.42 4.95
C LEU A 102 -8.31 8.37 3.97
N GLU A 103 -8.71 9.55 4.44
CA GLU A 103 -9.45 10.51 3.61
C GLU A 103 -8.59 11.11 2.49
N ASN A 104 -7.32 11.41 2.80
CA ASN A 104 -6.37 12.00 1.88
C ASN A 104 -4.93 11.65 2.28
N VAL A 105 -4.04 11.64 1.29
CA VAL A 105 -2.59 11.48 1.49
C VAL A 105 -1.84 12.22 0.39
N THR A 106 -0.71 12.81 0.73
CA THR A 106 0.19 13.44 -0.24
C THR A 106 1.55 12.78 -0.16
N LEU A 107 1.99 12.19 -1.27
CA LEU A 107 3.38 11.81 -1.45
C LEU A 107 4.16 13.05 -1.87
N LYS A 108 5.22 13.36 -1.15
CA LYS A 108 6.13 14.46 -1.48
C LYS A 108 7.48 13.90 -1.86
N ASP A 109 8.17 14.60 -2.75
CA ASP A 109 9.52 14.23 -3.19
C ASP A 109 9.59 12.77 -3.66
N LEU A 110 8.63 12.37 -4.51
CA LEU A 110 8.59 11.04 -5.11
C LEU A 110 9.43 11.03 -6.40
N HIS A 111 10.45 10.16 -6.45
CA HIS A 111 11.40 10.11 -7.56
C HIS A 111 11.06 8.97 -8.53
N LEU A 112 11.09 9.28 -9.84
CA LEU A 112 11.07 8.31 -10.94
C LEU A 112 12.22 8.65 -11.90
N GLY A 113 13.37 8.04 -11.66
CA GLY A 113 14.63 8.50 -12.29
C GLY A 113 14.89 9.95 -11.92
N GLU A 114 15.14 10.80 -12.91
CA GLU A 114 15.38 12.24 -12.72
C GLU A 114 14.11 13.07 -12.48
N LYS A 115 12.92 12.48 -12.60
CA LYS A 115 11.65 13.19 -12.38
C LYS A 115 11.29 13.14 -10.89
N VAL A 116 10.83 14.27 -10.36
CA VAL A 116 10.38 14.41 -8.97
C VAL A 116 8.95 14.93 -8.94
N PHE A 117 8.09 14.29 -8.14
CA PHE A 117 6.68 14.64 -8.03
C PHE A 117 6.24 14.85 -6.58
N ASP A 118 5.30 15.78 -6.40
CA ASP A 118 4.39 15.74 -5.25
C ASP A 118 3.01 15.36 -5.78
N ILE A 119 2.39 14.31 -5.24
CA ILE A 119 1.12 13.76 -5.72
C ILE A 119 0.15 13.70 -4.55
N ARG A 120 -1.01 14.35 -4.69
CA ARG A 120 -2.09 14.29 -3.70
C ARG A 120 -3.15 13.30 -4.15
N PHE A 121 -3.60 12.48 -3.22
CA PHE A 121 -4.70 11.52 -3.37
C PHE A 121 -5.79 11.86 -2.35
N TRP A 122 -7.05 11.78 -2.74
CA TRP A 122 -8.17 12.03 -1.82
C TRP A 122 -9.42 11.27 -2.24
N ARG A 123 -10.30 11.01 -1.27
CA ARG A 123 -11.58 10.36 -1.51
C ARG A 123 -12.64 11.37 -1.99
N THR A 124 -13.43 10.97 -2.97
CA THR A 124 -14.67 11.64 -3.41
C THR A 124 -15.77 10.58 -3.48
N GLY A 125 -16.51 10.42 -2.38
CA GLY A 125 -17.42 9.29 -2.18
C GLY A 125 -16.67 7.96 -2.08
N GLU A 126 -16.99 7.01 -2.96
CA GLU A 126 -16.32 5.71 -3.05
C GLU A 126 -15.09 5.72 -3.98
N LYS A 127 -14.90 6.79 -4.75
CA LYS A 127 -13.78 6.91 -5.67
C LYS A 127 -12.61 7.61 -5.00
N THR A 128 -11.41 7.24 -5.40
CA THR A 128 -10.20 8.02 -5.10
C THR A 128 -9.81 8.83 -6.32
N CYS A 129 -9.56 10.11 -6.11
CA CYS A 129 -9.00 11.04 -7.09
C CYS A 129 -7.51 11.28 -6.77
N PHE A 130 -6.76 11.75 -7.76
CA PHE A 130 -5.39 12.20 -7.55
C PHE A 130 -5.06 13.40 -8.44
N GLU A 131 -4.06 14.16 -8.04
CA GLU A 131 -3.47 15.23 -8.84
C GLU A 131 -1.97 15.33 -8.58
N VAL A 132 -1.22 15.75 -9.60
CA VAL A 132 0.19 16.10 -9.46
C VAL A 132 0.28 17.56 -9.06
N VAL A 133 0.68 17.81 -7.81
CA VAL A 133 0.81 19.15 -7.21
C VAL A 133 2.11 19.81 -7.65
N LYS A 134 3.18 19.00 -7.82
CA LYS A 134 4.50 19.42 -8.28
C LYS A 134 5.05 18.38 -9.24
N GLY A 135 5.72 18.81 -10.30
CA GLY A 135 6.29 17.95 -11.34
C GLY A 135 5.46 17.95 -12.62
N ASP A 136 5.83 17.08 -13.56
CA ASP A 136 5.18 16.94 -14.87
C ASP A 136 3.92 16.05 -14.78
N PRO A 137 2.69 16.60 -14.85
CA PRO A 137 1.47 15.81 -14.72
C PRO A 137 1.28 14.80 -15.85
N ALA A 138 1.88 15.01 -17.03
CA ALA A 138 1.77 14.06 -18.14
C ALA A 138 2.55 12.77 -17.89
N ALA A 139 3.45 12.76 -16.89
CA ALA A 139 4.23 11.59 -16.50
C ALA A 139 3.55 10.75 -15.40
N VAL A 140 2.34 11.10 -14.96
CA VAL A 140 1.57 10.34 -13.98
C VAL A 140 0.19 10.04 -14.55
N ALA A 141 -0.14 8.76 -14.69
CA ALA A 141 -1.39 8.33 -15.33
C ALA A 141 -2.09 7.25 -14.51
N ARG A 142 -3.41 7.13 -14.66
CA ARG A 142 -4.15 6.00 -14.09
C ARG A 142 -3.99 4.76 -14.97
N ARG A 143 -3.73 3.60 -14.36
CA ARG A 143 -3.78 2.28 -15.03
C ARG A 143 -4.24 1.23 -14.04
N GLU A 144 -5.29 0.49 -14.40
CA GLU A 144 -5.80 -0.58 -13.55
C GLU A 144 -4.68 -1.57 -13.18
N ILE A 145 -4.50 -1.84 -11.89
CA ILE A 145 -3.42 -2.73 -11.42
C ILE A 145 -3.72 -4.21 -11.69
N THR A 146 -4.98 -4.56 -11.94
CA THR A 146 -5.42 -5.94 -12.18
C THR A 146 -5.27 -6.40 -13.64
N VAL A 147 -4.70 -5.58 -14.54
CA VAL A 147 -4.53 -5.91 -15.97
C VAL A 147 -3.88 -7.29 -16.19
N TRP A 148 -2.91 -7.68 -15.36
CA TRP A 148 -2.27 -9.01 -15.43
C TRP A 148 -3.23 -10.17 -15.15
N ARG A 149 -4.17 -10.00 -14.22
CA ARG A 149 -5.22 -10.99 -13.93
C ARG A 149 -6.07 -11.21 -15.17
N ASN A 150 -6.49 -10.11 -15.82
CA ASN A 150 -7.31 -10.16 -17.02
C ASN A 150 -6.57 -10.86 -18.18
N LEU A 151 -5.25 -10.66 -18.29
CA LEU A 151 -4.40 -11.35 -19.27
C LEU A 151 -4.24 -12.86 -18.98
N MET A 152 -4.27 -13.28 -17.71
CA MET A 152 -4.21 -14.70 -17.36
C MET A 152 -5.55 -15.41 -17.59
N THR A 153 -6.67 -14.79 -17.22
CA THR A 153 -8.01 -15.39 -17.41
C THR A 153 -8.38 -15.54 -18.88
N GLN A 154 -7.98 -14.59 -19.75
CA GLN A 154 -8.19 -14.71 -21.20
C GLN A 154 -7.38 -15.84 -21.86
N ARG A 155 -6.27 -16.28 -21.25
CA ARG A 155 -5.51 -17.44 -21.76
C ARG A 155 -6.19 -18.76 -21.44
N GLU A 156 -6.94 -18.84 -20.35
CA GLU A 156 -7.64 -20.07 -19.95
C GLU A 156 -8.90 -20.32 -20.80
N GLU A 157 -9.61 -19.27 -21.21
CA GLU A 157 -10.78 -19.37 -22.10
C GLU A 157 -10.42 -19.71 -23.56
N GLY A 158 -9.15 -19.48 -23.98
CA GLY A 158 -8.65 -19.75 -25.33
C GLY A 158 -8.14 -21.18 -25.57
N THR A 159 -8.19 -22.04 -24.55
CA THR A 159 -7.78 -23.45 -24.62
C THR A 159 -8.93 -24.36 -24.20
N SER A 160 -9.91 -24.52 -25.07
CA SER A 160 -10.79 -25.70 -25.08
C SER A 160 -10.56 -26.46 -26.39
N PRO A 161 -10.33 -27.79 -26.35
CA PRO A 161 -10.06 -28.62 -27.53
C PRO A 161 -11.25 -28.77 -28.47
#